data_AF-A0AAW1IBZ5-F1
#
_entry.id   AF-A0AAW1IBZ5-F1
#
_cell.length_a   1.000
_cell.length_b   1.000
_cell.length_c   1.000
_cell.angle_alpha   90.00
_cell.angle_beta   90.00
_cell.angle_gamma   90.00
#
_symmetry.space_group_name_H-M   'P 1'
#
loop_
_entity.id
_entity.type
_entity.pdbx_description
1 polymer ?
#
loop_
_entity_poly.entity_id
_entity_poly.type
_entity_poly.pdbx_seq_one_letter_code
_entity_poly.pdbx_strand_id
1 'polypeptide(L)'
;MDMEGEGSTDTCKKITKKQLYEVIKQCPDKKMDAKLLFLEKKMVELTKCPDSEVNQVRHPLSYFKSEFKQKWAAASYKHERFVTKNEQWLSNSVKLGNGLSTNRAVQQGNSANRAIDLREGNQKI
;
A
#
# COMPACT_ATOMS: atom_id res chain seq x y z
N MET A 1 3.32 41.26 1.45
CA MET A 1 3.65 40.11 2.32
C MET A 1 3.25 38.89 1.55
N ASP A 2 4.15 38.46 0.69
CA ASP A 2 4.01 37.27 -0.16
C ASP A 2 4.33 36.06 0.72
N MET A 3 3.29 35.31 1.09
CA MET A 3 3.40 34.04 1.79
C MET A 3 3.23 32.93 0.76
N GLU A 4 4.27 32.67 -0.03
CA GLU A 4 4.44 31.38 -0.68
C GLU A 4 4.95 30.39 0.37
N GLY A 5 4.04 29.53 0.85
CA GLY A 5 4.36 28.40 1.73
C GLY A 5 4.09 27.12 0.97
N GLU A 6 5.18 26.55 0.45
CA GLU A 6 5.25 25.45 -0.49
C GLU A 6 4.41 24.23 -0.09
N GLY A 7 3.70 23.68 -1.09
CA GLY A 7 2.96 22.44 -0.98
C GLY A 7 3.88 21.30 -0.53
N SER A 8 3.50 20.66 0.57
CA SER A 8 4.10 19.44 1.09
C SER A 8 4.24 18.41 -0.04
N THR A 9 5.43 18.28 -0.61
CA THR A 9 5.69 17.27 -1.64
C THR A 9 5.74 15.91 -0.95
N ASP A 10 4.61 15.22 -0.92
CA ASP A 10 4.51 13.79 -0.64
C ASP A 10 5.52 13.05 -1.52
N THR A 11 6.72 12.78 -1.00
CA THR A 11 7.75 12.02 -1.73
C THR A 11 7.34 10.55 -1.77
N CYS A 12 6.43 10.21 -2.66
CA CYS A 12 6.00 8.85 -2.92
C CYS A 12 6.68 8.34 -4.20
N LYS A 13 7.41 7.22 -4.12
CA LYS A 13 7.95 6.56 -5.32
C LYS A 13 6.83 5.77 -5.99
N LYS A 14 6.39 6.25 -7.16
CA LYS A 14 5.46 5.50 -8.02
C LYS A 14 6.25 4.44 -8.79
N ILE A 15 5.86 3.18 -8.65
CA ILE A 15 6.41 2.05 -9.41
C ILE A 15 5.29 1.33 -10.14
N THR A 16 5.51 0.96 -11.40
CA THR A 16 4.50 0.21 -12.16
C THR A 16 4.45 -1.25 -11.72
N LYS A 17 3.27 -1.87 -11.81
CA LYS A 17 3.10 -3.30 -11.56
C LYS A 17 3.94 -4.14 -12.52
N LYS A 18 4.18 -3.65 -13.74
CA LYS A 18 5.14 -4.21 -14.69
C LYS A 18 6.58 -4.21 -14.16
N GLN A 19 7.05 -3.11 -13.57
CA GLN A 19 8.39 -3.07 -12.96
C GLN A 19 8.51 -4.06 -11.80
N LEU A 20 7.49 -4.16 -10.93
CA LEU A 20 7.46 -5.16 -9.86
C LEU A 20 7.52 -6.59 -10.42
N TYR A 21 6.83 -6.84 -11.53
CA TYR A 21 6.87 -8.13 -12.22
C TYR A 21 8.24 -8.47 -12.81
N GLU A 22 8.93 -7.51 -13.42
CA GLU A 22 10.29 -7.75 -13.94
C GLU A 22 11.28 -8.08 -12.81
N VAL A 23 11.11 -7.48 -11.62
CA VAL A 23 11.92 -7.86 -10.44
C VAL A 23 11.61 -9.29 -9.98
N ILE A 24 10.34 -9.71 -9.99
CA ILE A 24 9.95 -11.11 -9.69
C ILE A 24 10.62 -12.09 -10.66
N LYS A 25 10.74 -11.72 -11.96
CA LYS A 25 11.37 -12.57 -12.99
C LYS A 25 12.87 -12.75 -12.79
N GLN A 26 13.54 -11.76 -12.22
CA GLN A 26 14.98 -11.83 -11.92
C GLN A 26 15.29 -12.81 -10.79
N CYS A 27 14.29 -13.25 -10.01
CA CYS A 27 14.49 -14.24 -8.97
C CYS A 27 14.62 -15.66 -9.58
N PRO A 28 15.75 -16.36 -9.36
CA PRO A 28 15.99 -17.70 -9.92
C PRO A 28 15.19 -18.81 -9.22
N ASP A 29 14.56 -18.52 -8.07
CA ASP A 29 13.81 -19.52 -7.31
C ASP A 29 12.58 -20.01 -8.10
N LYS A 30 12.18 -21.27 -7.91
CA LYS A 30 10.98 -21.83 -8.56
C LYS A 30 9.70 -21.54 -7.77
N LYS A 31 9.81 -21.36 -6.44
CA LYS A 31 8.69 -21.15 -5.53
C LYS A 31 8.22 -19.71 -5.59
N MET A 32 6.92 -19.53 -5.80
CA MET A 32 6.35 -18.18 -5.91
C MET A 32 6.56 -17.35 -4.64
N ASP A 33 6.39 -17.95 -3.45
CA ASP A 33 6.58 -17.24 -2.19
C ASP A 33 8.02 -16.73 -2.02
N ALA A 34 9.02 -17.50 -2.47
CA ALA A 34 10.41 -17.06 -2.47
C ALA A 34 10.63 -15.86 -3.40
N LYS A 35 10.01 -15.87 -4.59
CA LYS A 35 10.06 -14.72 -5.51
C LYS A 35 9.42 -13.46 -4.94
N LEU A 36 8.30 -13.61 -4.24
CA LEU A 36 7.61 -12.47 -3.62
C LEU A 36 8.37 -11.93 -2.40
N LEU A 37 9.07 -12.80 -1.67
CA LEU A 37 9.99 -12.38 -0.61
C LEU A 37 11.21 -11.64 -1.18
N PHE A 38 11.76 -12.12 -2.30
CA PHE A 38 12.83 -11.44 -3.03
C PHE A 38 12.40 -10.05 -3.50
N LEU A 39 11.21 -9.93 -4.09
CA LEU A 39 10.65 -8.64 -4.50
C LEU A 39 10.59 -7.66 -3.33
N GLU A 40 10.06 -8.10 -2.19
CA GLU A 40 9.95 -7.24 -1.00
C GLU A 40 11.31 -6.72 -0.54
N LYS A 41 12.30 -7.62 -0.41
CA LYS A 41 13.67 -7.24 -0.04
C LYS A 41 14.25 -6.21 -1.02
N LYS A 42 14.11 -6.45 -2.32
CA LYS A 42 14.57 -5.52 -3.36
C LYS A 42 13.89 -4.16 -3.28
N MET A 43 12.59 -4.12 -2.99
CA MET A 43 11.87 -2.84 -2.88
C MET A 43 12.28 -2.07 -1.62
N VAL A 44 12.54 -2.74 -0.51
CA VAL A 44 13.10 -2.10 0.71
C VAL A 44 14.50 -1.54 0.43
N GLU A 45 15.37 -2.31 -0.24
CA GLU A 45 16.71 -1.85 -0.66
C GLU A 45 16.64 -0.62 -1.58
N LEU A 46 15.75 -0.63 -2.59
CA LEU A 46 15.61 0.46 -3.58
C LEU A 46 14.98 1.74 -3.02
N THR A 47 14.08 1.59 -2.05
CA THR A 47 13.46 2.74 -1.38
C THR A 47 14.38 3.36 -0.35
N LYS A 48 15.43 2.66 0.09
CA LYS A 48 16.31 3.08 1.21
C LYS A 48 15.48 3.49 2.43
N CYS A 49 14.35 2.79 2.64
CA CYS A 49 13.45 3.08 3.73
C CYS A 49 14.10 2.62 5.05
N PRO A 50 14.13 3.45 6.11
CA PRO A 50 14.58 3.01 7.42
C PRO A 50 13.67 1.90 7.96
N ASP A 51 14.21 1.02 8.82
CA ASP A 51 13.45 -0.11 9.37
C ASP A 51 12.19 0.34 10.12
N SER A 52 12.21 1.53 10.71
CA SER A 52 11.05 2.17 11.37
C SER A 52 9.87 2.43 10.42
N GLU A 53 10.14 2.59 9.12
CA GLU A 53 9.15 2.95 8.09
C GLU A 53 9.01 1.86 7.01
N VAL A 54 9.59 0.68 7.22
CA VAL A 54 9.50 -0.46 6.28
C VAL A 54 8.05 -0.83 5.95
N ASN A 55 7.11 -0.57 6.87
CA ASN A 55 5.68 -0.80 6.67
C ASN A 55 5.07 0.05 5.55
N GLN A 56 5.64 1.23 5.27
CA GLN A 56 5.22 2.10 4.16
C GLN A 56 5.51 1.48 2.78
N VAL A 57 6.42 0.51 2.74
CA VAL A 57 6.77 -0.26 1.54
C VAL A 57 6.07 -1.62 1.57
N ARG A 58 6.07 -2.30 2.72
CA ARG A 58 5.44 -3.63 2.88
C ARG A 58 3.95 -3.63 2.66
N HIS A 59 3.24 -2.61 3.15
CA HIS A 59 1.78 -2.59 3.11
C HIS A 59 1.26 -2.49 1.65
N PRO A 60 1.72 -1.53 0.82
CA PRO A 60 1.38 -1.52 -0.62
C PRO A 60 1.80 -2.80 -1.36
N LEU A 61 2.96 -3.37 -1.01
CA LEU A 61 3.42 -4.63 -1.62
C LEU A 61 2.57 -5.82 -1.22
N SER A 62 1.97 -5.85 -0.04
CA SER A 62 1.08 -6.93 0.39
C SER A 62 -0.15 -7.02 -0.53
N TYR A 63 -0.77 -5.87 -0.84
CA TYR A 63 -1.87 -5.81 -1.81
C TYR A 63 -1.42 -6.29 -3.19
N PHE A 64 -0.29 -5.79 -3.67
CA PHE A 64 0.27 -6.23 -4.95
C PHE A 64 0.52 -7.74 -4.98
N LYS A 65 1.12 -8.33 -3.94
CA LYS A 65 1.41 -9.76 -3.83
C LYS A 65 0.14 -10.59 -3.90
N SER A 66 -0.92 -10.18 -3.21
CA SER A 66 -2.21 -10.87 -3.21
C SER A 66 -2.84 -10.87 -4.60
N GLU A 67 -2.96 -9.69 -5.20
CA GLU A 67 -3.48 -9.54 -6.57
C GLU A 67 -2.65 -10.32 -7.59
N PHE A 68 -1.32 -10.24 -7.45
CA PHE A 68 -0.38 -10.93 -8.32
C PHE A 68 -0.58 -12.45 -8.25
N LYS A 69 -0.68 -13.04 -7.05
CA LYS A 69 -0.93 -14.49 -6.89
C LYS A 69 -2.22 -14.93 -7.57
N GLN A 70 -3.30 -14.18 -7.37
CA GLN A 70 -4.60 -14.47 -7.99
C GLN A 70 -4.51 -14.43 -9.52
N LYS A 71 -3.88 -13.39 -10.07
CA LYS A 71 -3.71 -13.22 -11.52
C LYS A 71 -2.74 -14.22 -12.13
N TRP A 72 -1.70 -14.60 -11.40
CA TRP A 72 -0.75 -15.64 -11.81
C TRP A 72 -1.42 -17.01 -11.88
N ALA A 73 -2.27 -17.35 -10.89
CA ALA A 73 -3.07 -18.55 -10.92
C ALA A 73 -4.10 -18.53 -12.07
N ALA A 74 -4.79 -17.41 -12.29
CA ALA A 74 -5.74 -17.24 -13.41
C ALA A 74 -5.07 -17.32 -14.80
N ALA A 75 -3.78 -17.00 -14.88
CA ALA A 75 -2.95 -17.18 -16.07
C ALA A 75 -2.38 -18.60 -16.22
N SER A 76 -2.78 -19.53 -15.36
CA SER A 76 -2.26 -20.90 -15.30
C SER A 76 -0.74 -20.95 -15.11
N TYR A 77 -0.18 -20.01 -14.36
CA TYR A 77 1.26 -19.92 -14.09
C TYR A 77 2.13 -19.76 -15.36
N LYS A 78 1.55 -19.32 -16.49
CA LYS A 78 2.26 -19.12 -17.76
C LYS A 78 2.55 -17.65 -17.99
N HIS A 79 3.82 -17.33 -18.25
CA HIS A 79 4.29 -15.96 -18.44
C HIS A 79 3.55 -15.21 -19.56
N GLU A 80 3.51 -15.78 -20.76
CA GLU A 80 2.86 -15.15 -21.92
C GLU A 80 1.40 -14.84 -21.64
N ARG A 81 0.65 -15.84 -21.13
CA ARG A 81 -0.76 -15.65 -20.76
C ARG A 81 -0.94 -14.59 -19.68
N PHE A 82 -0.02 -14.53 -18.72
CA PHE A 82 -0.10 -13.55 -17.65
C PHE A 82 0.07 -12.12 -18.19
N VAL A 83 1.09 -11.88 -19.01
CA VAL A 83 1.37 -10.56 -19.58
C VAL A 83 0.21 -10.11 -20.48
N THR A 84 -0.22 -10.96 -21.42
CA THR A 84 -1.29 -10.61 -22.36
C THR A 84 -2.63 -10.37 -21.65
N LYS A 85 -3.02 -11.21 -20.67
CA LYS A 85 -4.31 -11.06 -19.98
C LYS A 85 -4.33 -9.94 -18.94
N ASN A 86 -3.17 -9.47 -18.47
CA ASN A 86 -3.08 -8.50 -17.38
C ASN A 86 -2.36 -7.22 -17.79
N GLU A 87 -2.23 -6.92 -19.08
CA GLU A 87 -1.50 -5.75 -19.59
C GLU A 87 -1.99 -4.45 -18.94
N GLN A 88 -3.31 -4.20 -18.94
CA GLN A 88 -3.92 -3.03 -18.29
C GLN A 88 -3.68 -2.98 -16.78
N TRP A 89 -3.59 -4.13 -16.12
CA TRP A 89 -3.27 -4.20 -14.71
C TRP A 89 -1.78 -3.94 -14.46
N LEU A 90 -0.90 -4.40 -15.35
CA LEU A 90 0.55 -4.20 -15.29
C LEU A 90 0.94 -2.74 -15.55
N SER A 91 0.16 -1.99 -16.34
CA SER A 91 0.35 -0.55 -16.54
C SER A 91 0.02 0.31 -15.32
N ASN A 92 -0.76 -0.21 -14.37
CA ASN A 92 -1.11 0.54 -13.17
C ASN A 92 0.10 0.71 -12.23
N SER A 93 0.15 1.84 -11.54
CA SER A 93 1.22 2.17 -10.59
C SER A 93 0.84 1.88 -9.14
N VAL A 94 1.77 1.32 -8.38
CA VAL A 94 1.76 1.22 -6.93
C VAL A 94 2.52 2.40 -6.35
N LYS A 95 1.94 3.05 -5.34
CA LYS A 95 2.56 4.11 -4.56
C LYS A 95 3.32 3.48 -3.40
N LEU A 96 4.65 3.54 -3.43
CA LEU A 96 5.49 3.14 -2.30
C LEU A 96 5.82 4.39 -1.48
N GLY A 97 5.59 4.33 -0.17
CA GLY A 97 6.04 5.40 0.71
C GLY A 97 7.57 5.45 0.70
N ASN A 98 8.13 6.64 0.53
CA ASN A 98 9.53 6.88 0.85
C ASN A 98 9.55 7.26 2.33
N GLY A 99 10.48 6.71 3.11
CA GLY A 99 10.51 6.75 4.57
C GLY A 99 10.77 8.13 5.21
N LEU A 100 10.14 9.17 4.66
CA LEU A 100 10.19 10.57 5.06
C LEU A 100 8.80 11.10 5.42
N SER A 101 7.76 10.25 5.40
CA SER A 101 6.41 10.66 5.75
C SER A 101 6.26 10.71 7.27
N THR A 102 6.86 11.75 7.83
CA THR A 102 6.36 12.35 9.07
C THR A 102 4.88 12.70 8.88
N ASN A 103 4.12 12.66 9.98
CA ASN A 103 2.68 12.89 10.11
C ASN A 103 1.79 11.64 10.00
N ARG A 104 1.82 10.83 11.07
CA ARG A 104 0.57 10.34 11.66
C ARG A 104 -0.24 11.56 12.14
N ALA A 105 -0.97 12.20 11.23
CA ALA A 105 -2.12 13.00 11.62
C ALA A 105 -3.16 12.01 12.17
N VAL A 106 -3.17 11.84 13.49
CA VAL A 106 -4.28 11.27 14.24
C VAL A 106 -5.48 12.18 13.99
N GLN A 107 -6.29 11.85 12.99
CA GLN A 107 -7.63 12.42 12.88
C GLN A 107 -8.48 11.80 14.00
N GLN A 108 -8.67 12.60 15.05
CA GLN A 108 -9.80 12.47 15.97
C GLN A 108 -11.08 12.46 15.15
N GLY A 109 -11.74 11.30 15.10
CA GLY A 109 -13.14 11.17 14.73
C GLY A 109 -13.94 10.77 15.95
N ASN A 110 -14.23 11.74 16.82
CA ASN A 110 -15.29 11.62 17.82
C ASN A 110 -16.61 11.33 17.08
N SER A 111 -17.14 10.13 17.26
CA SER A 111 -18.50 9.79 16.83
C SER A 111 -19.07 8.70 17.73
N ALA A 112 -19.76 9.15 18.78
CA ALA A 112 -20.95 8.49 19.30
C ALA A 112 -21.76 9.49 20.14
N ASN A 113 -22.47 10.38 19.44
CA ASN A 113 -23.67 11.01 20.00
C ASN A 113 -24.81 9.99 19.89
N ARG A 114 -25.50 9.69 21.01
CA ARG A 114 -26.97 9.78 21.18
C ARG A 114 -27.45 8.94 22.35
N ALA A 115 -27.95 9.61 23.38
CA ALA A 115 -29.23 9.30 24.01
C ALA A 115 -29.76 10.59 24.65
N ILE A 116 -30.57 11.32 23.90
CA ILE A 116 -31.54 12.27 24.42
C ILE A 116 -32.83 11.47 24.55
N ASP A 117 -33.48 11.42 25.71
CA ASP A 117 -34.75 12.13 25.95
C ASP A 117 -35.30 11.90 27.38
N LEU A 118 -36.21 12.81 27.76
CA LEU A 118 -36.81 13.19 29.02
C LEU A 118 -37.48 12.06 29.84
N ARG A 119 -37.69 12.28 31.17
CA ARG A 119 -39.02 12.62 31.75
C ARG A 119 -39.08 12.72 33.29
N GLU A 120 -39.67 13.84 33.73
CA GLU A 120 -40.45 14.21 34.93
C GLU A 120 -40.43 13.36 36.23
N GLY A 121 -40.45 14.06 37.38
CA GLY A 121 -41.04 13.48 38.60
C GLY A 121 -40.75 14.21 39.92
N ASN A 122 -41.58 15.18 40.27
CA ASN A 122 -41.71 15.79 41.60
C ASN A 122 -42.14 14.77 42.70
N GLN A 123 -41.59 14.86 43.92
CA GLN A 123 -42.26 14.78 45.25
C GLN A 123 -41.18 14.84 46.36
N LYS A 124 -41.15 15.88 47.23
CA LYS A 124 -41.82 15.98 48.57
C LYS A 124 -41.52 14.74 49.44
N ILE A 125 -41.02 14.81 50.68
CA ILE A 125 -41.17 15.75 51.82
C ILE A 125 -39.88 15.73 52.63
#